data_AF-A0A2X2BE91-F1
#
_entry.id   AF-A0A2X2BE91-F1
#
_cell.length_a   1.000
_cell.length_b   1.000
_cell.length_c   1.000
_cell.angle_alpha   90.00
_cell.angle_beta   90.00
_cell.angle_gamma   90.00
#
_symmetry.space_group_name_H-M   'P 1'
#
loop_
_entity.id
_entity.type
_entity.pdbx_description
1 polymer ?
#
loop_
_entity_poly.entity_id
_entity_poly.type
_entity_poly.pdbx_seq_one_letter_code
_entity_poly.pdbx_strand_id
1 'polypeptide(L)' 'MFGLFLLICSSVNCQFEPYGYIYPDEQNCLINKEVLATKGEIAECYPVEGIIRVKS' A
#
# COMPACT_ATOMS: atom_id res chain seq x y z
N MET A 1 -2.98 12.03 4.49
CA MET A 1 -2.42 11.44 3.25
C MET A 1 -2.17 9.96 3.47
N PHE A 2 -2.53 9.11 2.52
CA PHE A 2 -2.41 7.66 2.60
C PHE A 2 -1.56 7.11 1.44
N GLY A 3 -0.68 6.17 1.72
CA GLY A 3 0.06 5.43 0.70
C GLY A 3 -0.56 4.05 0.51
N LEU A 4 -0.58 3.58 -0.75
CA LEU A 4 -0.95 2.21 -1.08
C LEU A 4 0.31 1.37 -1.23
N PHE A 5 0.31 0.19 -0.64
CA PHE A 5 1.46 -0.71 -0.59
C PHE A 5 1.06 -2.08 -1.13
N LEU A 6 1.82 -2.59 -2.10
CA LEU A 6 1.63 -3.93 -2.63
C LEU A 6 2.46 -4.94 -1.86
N LEU A 7 1.86 -6.08 -1.54
CA LEU A 7 2.61 -7.23 -1.06
C LEU A 7 3.36 -7.86 -2.24
N ILE A 8 4.68 -7.74 -2.22
CA ILE A 8 5.57 -8.37 -3.18
C ILE A 8 6.24 -9.56 -2.50
N CYS A 9 6.01 -10.75 -3.04
CA CYS A 9 6.62 -11.99 -2.56
C CYS A 9 7.72 -12.46 -3.50
N SER A 10 8.87 -12.78 -2.93
CA SER A 10 9.95 -13.56 -3.55
C SER A 10 9.88 -15.02 -3.07
N SER A 11 10.80 -15.86 -3.55
CA SER A 11 10.91 -17.25 -3.09
C SER A 11 11.24 -17.40 -1.60
N VAL A 12 11.73 -16.34 -0.95
CA VAL A 12 12.25 -16.38 0.43
C VAL A 12 11.53 -15.44 1.40
N ASN A 13 10.86 -14.40 0.91
CA ASN A 13 10.20 -13.41 1.76
C ASN A 13 9.10 -12.63 1.02
N CYS A 14 8.12 -12.12 1.76
CA CYS A 14 7.12 -11.17 1.31
C CYS A 14 7.26 -9.84 2.04
N GLN A 15 7.15 -8.73 1.32
CA GLN A 15 7.19 -7.40 1.93
C GLN A 15 6.26 -6.44 1.20
N PHE A 16 5.75 -5.45 1.94
CA PHE A 16 4.92 -4.39 1.40
C PHE A 16 5.80 -3.29 0.79
N GLU A 17 5.64 -3.06 -0.51
CA GLU A 17 6.36 -2.02 -1.27
C GLU A 17 5.41 -0.90 -1.71
N PRO A 18 5.85 0.37 -1.76
CA PRO A 18 5.01 1.48 -2.19
C PRO A 18 4.53 1.30 -3.65
N TYR A 19 3.23 1.44 -3.90
CA TYR A 19 2.61 1.39 -5.24
C TYR A 19 2.73 2.71 -6.02
N GLY A 20 3.52 3.67 -5.51
CA GLY A 20 3.89 4.89 -6.24
C GLY A 20 2.89 6.05 -6.21
N TYR A 21 1.72 5.90 -5.57
CA TYR A 21 0.75 7.00 -5.43
C TYR A 21 0.37 7.27 -3.97
N ILE A 22 0.27 8.56 -3.63
CA ILE A 22 -0.21 9.03 -2.32
C ILE A 22 -1.58 9.67 -2.52
N TYR A 23 -2.56 9.18 -1.76
CA TYR A 23 -3.94 9.66 -1.78
C TYR A 23 -4.14 10.78 -0.74
N PRO A 24 -5.01 11.76 -1.04
CA PRO A 24 -5.33 12.84 -0.11
C PRO A 24 -6.01 12.29 1.16
N ASP A 25 -6.85 11.28 1.01
CA ASP A 25 -7.64 10.63 2.07
C ASP A 25 -7.60 9.09 1.96
N GLU A 26 -8.13 8.43 2.98
CA GLU A 26 -8.18 6.97 3.07
C GLU A 26 -9.12 6.34 2.05
N GLN A 27 -10.28 6.97 1.80
CA GLN A 27 -11.32 6.42 0.95
C GLN A 27 -10.83 6.22 -0.48
N ASN A 28 -10.12 7.21 -1.03
CA ASN A 28 -9.50 7.11 -2.36
C ASN A 28 -8.45 5.99 -2.43
N CYS A 29 -7.71 5.75 -1.34
CA CYS A 29 -6.77 4.64 -1.26
C CYS A 29 -7.49 3.28 -1.26
N LEU A 30 -8.56 3.14 -0.47
CA LEU A 30 -9.33 1.90 -0.36
C LEU A 30 -10.01 1.52 -1.66
N ILE A 31 -10.54 2.49 -2.42
CA ILE A 31 -11.11 2.22 -3.75
C ILE A 31 -10.06 1.59 -4.68
N ASN A 32 -8.84 2.13 -4.71
CA ASN A 32 -7.80 1.53 -5.56
C ASN A 32 -7.33 0.17 -5.01
N LYS A 33 -7.27 -0.01 -3.68
CA LYS A 33 -7.01 -1.32 -3.05
C LYS A 33 -7.99 -2.39 -3.54
N GLU A 34 -9.28 -2.06 -3.59
CA GLU A 34 -10.32 -2.98 -4.10
C GLU A 34 -10.12 -3.28 -5.59
N VAL A 35 -9.80 -2.26 -6.41
CA VAL A 35 -9.50 -2.48 -7.83
C VAL A 35 -8.31 -3.44 -8.02
N LEU A 36 -7.25 -3.29 -7.24
CA LEU A 36 -6.08 -4.18 -7.31
C LEU A 36 -6.42 -5.60 -6.82
N ALA A 37 -7.27 -5.73 -5.81
CA ALA A 37 -7.77 -7.04 -5.36
C ALA A 37 -8.51 -7.80 -6.48
N THR A 38 -9.26 -7.09 -7.34
CA THR A 38 -9.89 -7.73 -8.53
C THR A 38 -8.90 -8.24 -9.57
N LYS A 39 -7.65 -7.76 -9.53
CA LYS A 39 -6.53 -8.20 -10.37
C LYS A 39 -5.68 -9.29 -9.71
N GLY A 40 -6.05 -9.73 -8.50
CA GLY A 40 -5.28 -10.70 -7.71
C GLY A 40 -4.08 -10.11 -6.98
N GLU A 41 -3.97 -8.79 -6.90
CA GLU A 41 -2.91 -8.11 -6.16
C GLU A 41 -3.35 -7.89 -4.69
N ILE A 42 -2.45 -8.19 -3.76
CA ILE A 42 -2.68 -7.96 -2.32
C ILE A 42 -2.08 -6.60 -1.97
N ALA A 43 -2.90 -5.71 -1.44
CA ALA A 43 -2.49 -4.34 -1.15
C ALA A 43 -3.05 -3.85 0.20
N GLU A 44 -2.33 -2.93 0.83
CA GLU A 44 -2.74 -2.26 2.06
C GLU A 44 -2.60 -0.74 1.98
N CYS A 45 -3.48 -0.03 2.68
CA CYS A 45 -3.48 1.42 2.79
C CYS A 45 -2.97 1.83 4.16
N TYR A 46 -1.97 2.70 4.19
CA TYR A 46 -1.39 3.19 5.44
C TYR A 46 -1.29 4.72 5.45
N PRO A 47 -1.44 5.38 6.62
CA PRO A 47 -1.14 6.79 6.75
C PRO A 47 0.34 7.06 6.45
N VAL A 48 0.63 8.01 5.57
CA VAL A 48 2.03 8.36 5.19
C VAL A 48 2.85 8.80 6.41
N GLU A 49 2.23 9.49 7.35
CA GLU A 49 2.87 9.94 8.60
C GLU A 49 3.25 8.77 9.54
N GLY A 50 2.53 7.65 9.46
CA GLY A 50 2.86 6.44 10.21
C GLY A 50 4.06 5.69 9.65
N ILE A 51 4.41 5.91 8.38
CA ILE A 51 5.49 5.21 7.67
C ILE A 51 6.82 5.93 7.81
N ILE A 52 6.82 7.27 7.79
CA ILE A 52 8.04 8.08 7.93
C ILE A 52 8.72 7.83 9.29
N ARG A 53 7.97 7.40 10.33
CA ARG A 53 8.54 7.09 11.65
C ARG A 53 9.21 5.72 11.78
N VAL A 54 9.00 4.78 10.83
CA VAL A 54 9.57 3.42 10.91
C VAL A 54 10.94 3.32 10.20
N LYS A 55 11.41 4.40 9.57
CA LYS A 55 12.79 4.53 9.05
C LYS A 55 13.56 5.63 9.78
N SER A 56 13.82 5.45 11.08
CA SER A 56 14.84 6.22 11.80
C SER A 56 15.76 5.31 12.59
#